data_AF-A0A2S3H647-F1
#
_entry.id   AF-A0A2S3H647-F1
#
_cell.length_a   1.000
_cell.length_b   1.000
_cell.length_c   1.000
_cell.angle_alpha   90.00
_cell.angle_beta   90.00
_cell.angle_gamma   90.00
#
_symmetry.space_group_name_H-M   'P 1'
#
loop_
_entity.id
_entity.type
_entity.pdbx_description
1 polymer ?
#
loop_
_entity_poly.entity_id
_entity_poly.type
_entity_poly.pdbx_seq_one_letter_code
_entity_poly.pdbx_strand_id
1 'polypeptide(L)'
;MADCFLPWLLLDFIVLASSCCGRSSAAATDPTLGFTAIELTEDRFKLHKPYDLPPEQRYEFRDGVRRMWVFCDDKPFSPGSPTKPRSEILLNATYTAGVWQFEGYGFVPAGTSGVSVMQVFGASGRNTTLMLHVYGGQLMYYHDEARVVDGDIYDRWFRLNVVHDVDAGMLTVFIDGEERLAVAGHGGYRHYYKFGVYTQTDPSHYMESRWRDVKVYTKI
;
A
#
# COMPACT_ATOMS: atom_id res chain seq x y z
N MET A 1 74.68 15.88 -39.36
CA MET A 1 74.07 14.70 -40.01
C MET A 1 73.36 13.93 -38.90
N ALA A 2 72.14 13.46 -39.17
CA ALA A 2 71.14 12.88 -38.26
C ALA A 2 70.23 13.88 -37.53
N ASP A 3 69.26 14.40 -38.28
CA ASP A 3 67.92 14.75 -37.78
C ASP A 3 67.21 13.48 -37.30
N CYS A 4 66.44 13.57 -36.22
CA CYS A 4 65.42 12.56 -35.91
C CYS A 4 64.14 13.26 -35.43
N PHE A 5 63.14 13.22 -36.31
CA PHE A 5 61.75 13.62 -36.06
C PHE A 5 61.08 12.68 -35.06
N LEU A 6 60.27 13.25 -34.15
CA LEU A 6 59.06 12.61 -33.64
C LEU A 6 58.04 13.70 -33.26
N PRO A 7 56.87 13.75 -33.91
CA PRO A 7 55.73 14.55 -33.46
C PRO A 7 54.80 13.65 -32.65
N TRP A 8 54.38 14.03 -31.44
CA TRP A 8 53.19 13.40 -30.83
C TRP A 8 52.44 14.32 -29.86
N LEU A 9 51.18 14.58 -30.25
CA LEU A 9 49.97 14.59 -29.45
C LEU A 9 49.76 15.79 -28.49
N LEU A 10 49.12 16.83 -29.03
CA LEU A 10 48.28 17.75 -28.25
C LEU A 10 47.04 16.97 -27.76
N LEU A 11 46.89 16.85 -26.44
CA LEU A 11 45.63 16.43 -25.81
C LEU A 11 44.70 17.64 -25.71
N ASP A 12 43.62 17.63 -26.46
CA ASP A 12 42.51 18.57 -26.29
C ASP A 12 41.73 18.21 -25.02
N PHE A 13 41.84 19.06 -23.99
CA PHE A 13 40.98 19.00 -22.81
C PHE A 13 39.61 19.62 -23.14
N ILE A 14 38.64 18.79 -23.48
CA ILE A 14 37.23 19.21 -23.55
C ILE A 14 36.69 19.27 -22.12
N VAL A 15 36.51 20.48 -21.60
CA VAL A 15 35.77 20.73 -20.35
C VAL A 15 34.28 20.55 -20.64
N LEU A 16 33.72 19.39 -20.29
CA LEU A 16 32.26 19.26 -20.19
C LEU A 16 31.77 20.07 -18.98
N ALA A 17 31.16 21.22 -19.26
CA ALA A 17 30.35 21.93 -18.29
C ALA A 17 29.15 21.04 -17.94
N SER A 18 29.22 20.41 -16.78
CA SER A 18 28.11 19.65 -16.20
C SER A 18 26.99 20.62 -15.86
N SER A 19 26.01 20.77 -16.76
CA SER A 19 24.80 21.53 -16.52
C SER A 19 24.03 20.83 -15.39
N CYS A 20 24.17 21.34 -14.17
CA CYS A 20 23.31 21.00 -13.05
C CYS A 20 21.90 21.53 -13.36
N CYS A 21 21.17 20.84 -14.22
CA CYS A 21 19.71 20.96 -14.27
C CYS A 21 19.20 20.42 -12.94
N GLY A 22 19.08 21.32 -11.96
CA GLY A 22 18.36 21.05 -10.73
C GLY A 22 16.99 20.51 -11.12
N ARG A 23 16.73 19.24 -10.78
CA ARG A 23 15.36 18.71 -10.78
C ARG A 23 14.58 19.59 -9.82
N SER A 24 13.77 20.49 -10.38
CA SER A 24 12.69 21.11 -9.62
C SER A 24 11.82 19.96 -9.14
N SER A 25 11.93 19.61 -7.86
CA SER A 25 10.90 18.84 -7.17
C SER A 25 9.62 19.65 -7.35
N ALA A 26 8.72 19.19 -8.22
CA ALA A 26 7.35 19.63 -8.15
C ALA A 26 6.93 19.34 -6.71
N ALA A 27 6.56 20.37 -5.95
CA ALA A 27 6.04 20.19 -4.62
C ALA A 27 4.91 19.16 -4.73
N ALA A 28 5.09 17.99 -4.09
CA ALA A 28 4.08 16.96 -4.10
C ALA A 28 2.80 17.59 -3.54
N THR A 29 1.78 17.74 -4.39
CA THR A 29 0.50 18.29 -3.97
C THR A 29 -0.04 17.39 -2.87
N ASP A 30 -0.42 17.98 -1.73
CA ASP A 30 -0.98 17.22 -0.62
C ASP A 30 -2.17 16.36 -1.12
N PRO A 31 -2.10 15.02 -1.03
CA PRO A 31 -3.18 14.15 -1.53
C PRO A 31 -4.50 14.35 -0.76
N THR A 32 -4.48 15.08 0.36
CA THR A 32 -5.65 15.43 1.16
C THR A 32 -6.25 16.80 0.83
N LEU A 33 -5.72 17.54 -0.16
CA LEU A 33 -6.22 18.87 -0.49
C LEU A 33 -7.71 18.85 -0.89
N GLY A 34 -8.52 19.60 -0.15
CA GLY A 34 -9.96 19.72 -0.39
C GLY A 34 -10.81 18.56 0.13
N PHE A 35 -10.22 17.65 0.91
CA PHE A 35 -10.95 16.60 1.61
C PHE A 35 -11.40 17.06 3.01
N THR A 36 -12.51 16.49 3.49
CA THR A 36 -12.95 16.57 4.88
C THR A 36 -12.64 15.26 5.60
N ALA A 37 -12.02 15.33 6.78
CA ALA A 37 -11.76 14.15 7.60
C ALA A 37 -13.04 13.56 8.17
N ILE A 38 -13.16 12.23 8.11
CA ILE A 38 -14.19 11.47 8.79
C ILE A 38 -13.68 11.14 10.20
N GLU A 39 -14.51 11.40 11.21
CA GLU A 39 -14.20 10.98 12.58
C GLU A 39 -14.16 9.45 12.67
N LEU A 40 -13.02 8.91 13.09
CA LEU A 40 -12.79 7.49 13.31
C LEU A 40 -12.60 7.20 14.80
N THR A 41 -13.70 6.87 15.47
CA THR A 41 -13.69 6.30 16.82
C THR A 41 -13.31 4.83 16.79
N GLU A 42 -12.79 4.28 17.90
CA GLU A 42 -12.31 2.89 17.98
C GLU A 42 -13.36 1.84 17.56
N ASP A 43 -14.65 2.10 17.81
CA ASP A 43 -15.73 1.20 17.40
C ASP A 43 -15.82 1.04 15.87
N ARG A 44 -15.23 1.94 15.08
CA ARG A 44 -15.17 1.78 13.61
C ARG A 44 -14.09 0.81 13.14
N PHE A 45 -13.17 0.39 14.00
CA PHE A 45 -12.10 -0.56 13.67
C PHE A 45 -12.57 -1.98 13.98
N LYS A 46 -13.27 -2.61 13.03
CA LYS A 46 -13.81 -3.97 13.23
C LYS A 46 -12.78 -5.03 12.86
N LEU A 47 -12.26 -5.74 13.86
CA LEU A 47 -11.27 -6.80 13.67
C LEU A 47 -11.91 -8.07 13.08
N HIS A 48 -11.36 -8.51 11.95
CA HIS A 48 -11.50 -9.86 11.43
C HIS A 48 -10.26 -10.66 11.83
N LYS A 49 -10.45 -11.87 12.37
CA LYS A 49 -9.39 -12.76 12.86
C LYS A 49 -9.75 -14.23 12.54
N PRO A 50 -8.84 -15.20 12.70
CA PRO A 50 -9.22 -16.62 12.70
C PRO A 50 -10.36 -16.88 13.71
N TYR A 51 -11.35 -17.68 13.32
CA TYR A 51 -12.56 -17.86 14.13
C TYR A 51 -12.29 -18.53 15.48
N ASP A 52 -11.26 -19.37 15.56
CA ASP A 52 -10.92 -20.24 16.69
C ASP A 52 -9.90 -19.64 17.67
N LEU A 53 -9.35 -18.46 17.37
CA LEU A 53 -8.35 -17.79 18.21
C LEU A 53 -8.93 -16.53 18.86
N PRO A 54 -8.57 -16.16 20.10
CA PRO A 54 -8.95 -14.87 20.65
C PRO A 54 -8.13 -13.73 20.01
N PRO A 55 -8.60 -12.46 20.06
CA PRO A 55 -7.93 -11.32 19.40
C PRO A 55 -6.46 -11.17 19.73
N GLU A 56 -6.07 -11.26 21.00
CA GLU A 56 -4.72 -11.06 21.52
C GLU A 56 -3.68 -12.02 20.93
N GLN A 57 -4.11 -13.13 20.32
CA GLN A 57 -3.20 -14.04 19.64
C GLN A 57 -2.83 -13.59 18.23
N ARG A 58 -3.55 -12.64 17.62
CA ARG A 58 -3.32 -12.19 16.23
C ARG A 58 -3.41 -10.68 16.05
N TYR A 59 -3.70 -9.93 17.11
CA TYR A 59 -3.89 -8.49 17.11
C TYR A 59 -3.40 -7.88 18.42
N GLU A 60 -2.69 -6.76 18.32
CA GLU A 60 -2.32 -5.91 19.45
C GLU A 60 -2.55 -4.44 19.06
N PHE A 61 -3.10 -3.65 19.98
CA PHE A 61 -3.09 -2.19 19.87
C PHE A 61 -2.37 -1.60 21.09
N ARG A 62 -1.19 -1.03 20.86
CA ARG A 62 -0.33 -0.49 21.91
C ARG A 62 0.36 0.77 21.39
N ASP A 63 0.39 1.82 22.22
CA ASP A 63 1.09 3.07 21.93
C ASP A 63 0.75 3.68 20.55
N GLY A 64 -0.53 3.60 20.17
CA GLY A 64 -1.02 4.13 18.89
C GLY A 64 -0.71 3.25 17.67
N VAL A 65 -0.07 2.09 17.84
CA VAL A 65 0.27 1.14 16.77
C VAL A 65 -0.61 -0.10 16.86
N ARG A 66 -1.30 -0.41 15.76
CA ARG A 66 -2.03 -1.68 15.56
C ARG A 66 -1.08 -2.66 14.89
N ARG A 67 -0.72 -3.74 15.60
CA ARG A 67 0.06 -4.86 15.07
C ARG A 67 -0.88 -6.01 14.78
N MET A 68 -0.79 -6.56 13.58
CA MET A 68 -1.61 -7.69 13.14
C MET A 68 -0.74 -8.74 12.48
N TRP A 69 -0.93 -10.00 12.85
CA TRP A 69 -0.19 -11.11 12.28
C TRP A 69 -1.07 -12.33 12.12
N VAL A 70 -0.68 -13.22 11.20
CA VAL A 70 -1.25 -14.56 11.02
C VAL A 70 -0.16 -15.54 10.63
N PHE A 71 -0.45 -16.82 10.88
CA PHE A 71 0.28 -17.93 10.26
C PHE A 71 -0.47 -18.45 9.05
N CYS A 72 0.26 -19.03 8.09
CA CYS A 72 -0.34 -19.54 6.85
C CYS A 72 -1.33 -20.71 7.08
N ASP A 73 -1.24 -21.39 8.22
CA ASP A 73 -2.06 -22.54 8.63
C ASP A 73 -3.16 -22.21 9.67
N ASP A 74 -3.30 -20.93 10.02
CA ASP A 74 -4.42 -20.43 10.82
C ASP A 74 -5.77 -20.77 10.16
N LYS A 75 -6.86 -20.64 10.91
CA LYS A 75 -8.21 -20.85 10.37
C LYS A 75 -8.75 -19.61 9.65
N PRO A 76 -9.74 -19.80 8.75
CA PRO A 76 -10.45 -18.68 8.14
C PRO A 76 -11.16 -17.79 9.16
N PHE A 77 -11.76 -16.70 8.67
CA PHE A 77 -12.58 -15.79 9.48
C PHE A 77 -13.84 -16.45 10.06
N SER A 78 -14.38 -17.49 9.42
CA SER A 78 -15.57 -18.21 9.91
C SER A 78 -15.48 -19.71 9.60
N PRO A 79 -16.11 -20.58 10.41
CA PRO A 79 -16.15 -22.02 10.15
C PRO A 79 -16.67 -22.34 8.75
N GLY A 80 -16.03 -23.28 8.07
CA GLY A 80 -16.41 -23.73 6.72
C GLY A 80 -16.15 -22.73 5.58
N SER A 81 -15.61 -21.54 5.87
CA SER A 81 -15.28 -20.56 4.83
C SER A 81 -14.08 -21.02 4.01
N PRO A 82 -14.10 -20.87 2.67
CA PRO A 82 -12.95 -21.15 1.81
C PRO A 82 -11.89 -20.03 1.83
N THR A 83 -12.13 -18.95 2.58
CA THR A 83 -11.18 -17.83 2.61
C THR A 83 -9.91 -18.20 3.35
N LYS A 84 -8.80 -17.54 3.00
CA LYS A 84 -7.53 -17.75 3.69
C LYS A 84 -7.49 -16.99 5.04
N PRO A 85 -6.53 -17.30 5.92
CA PRO A 85 -6.43 -16.65 7.23
C PRO A 85 -6.17 -15.16 7.13
N ARG A 86 -6.69 -14.40 8.11
CA ARG A 86 -6.47 -12.95 8.20
C ARG A 86 -6.49 -12.45 9.63
N SER A 87 -5.71 -11.40 9.88
CA SER A 87 -5.89 -10.47 10.98
C SER A 87 -5.97 -9.08 10.36
N GLU A 88 -7.18 -8.57 10.21
CA GLU A 88 -7.49 -7.48 9.31
C GLU A 88 -8.58 -6.60 9.89
N ILE A 89 -8.37 -5.29 9.90
CA ILE A 89 -9.40 -4.33 10.26
C ILE A 89 -10.27 -4.04 9.04
N LEU A 90 -11.58 -4.18 9.20
CA LEU A 90 -12.58 -3.50 8.39
C LEU A 90 -12.83 -2.13 9.02
N LEU A 91 -12.61 -1.06 8.25
CA LEU A 91 -13.00 0.28 8.67
C LEU A 91 -14.48 0.50 8.36
N ASN A 92 -15.29 0.67 9.41
CA ASN A 92 -16.74 0.89 9.30
C ASN A 92 -17.06 2.35 8.91
N ALA A 93 -16.48 2.79 7.80
CA ALA A 93 -16.74 4.04 7.10
C ALA A 93 -17.09 3.68 5.66
N THR A 94 -18.36 3.29 5.47
CA THR A 94 -18.87 2.76 4.20
C THR A 94 -19.36 3.90 3.30
N TYR A 95 -19.17 3.75 1.99
CA TYR A 95 -19.52 4.76 1.01
C TYR A 95 -20.01 4.17 -0.31
N THR A 96 -20.73 4.98 -1.10
CA THR A 96 -21.37 4.56 -2.35
C THR A 96 -21.18 5.54 -3.51
N ALA A 97 -20.64 6.75 -3.25
CA ALA A 97 -20.46 7.84 -4.21
C ALA A 97 -19.40 8.82 -3.69
N GLY A 98 -19.00 9.78 -4.54
CA GLY A 98 -18.00 10.79 -4.21
C GLY A 98 -16.56 10.24 -4.19
N VAL A 99 -15.64 11.04 -3.66
CA VAL A 99 -14.22 10.68 -3.58
C VAL A 99 -13.83 10.39 -2.14
N TRP A 100 -13.35 9.18 -1.89
CA TRP A 100 -12.93 8.72 -0.57
C TRP A 100 -11.44 8.47 -0.55
N GLN A 101 -10.83 8.69 0.60
CA GLN A 101 -9.40 8.47 0.79
C GLN A 101 -9.14 7.78 2.12
N PHE A 102 -8.36 6.70 2.08
CA PHE A 102 -7.65 6.19 3.24
C PHE A 102 -6.27 6.83 3.32
N GLU A 103 -5.83 7.13 4.54
CA GLU A 103 -4.44 7.45 4.88
C GLU A 103 -4.00 6.60 6.07
N GLY A 104 -2.77 6.11 6.05
CA GLY A 104 -2.16 5.50 7.22
C GLY A 104 -0.67 5.25 7.02
N TYR A 105 0.07 5.13 8.11
CA TYR A 105 1.47 4.71 8.06
C TYR A 105 1.54 3.20 8.26
N GLY A 106 2.01 2.48 7.24
CA GLY A 106 2.21 1.04 7.27
C GLY A 106 3.66 0.68 7.55
N PHE A 107 3.88 -0.48 8.16
CA PHE A 107 5.19 -1.11 8.33
C PHE A 107 5.01 -2.61 8.12
N VAL A 108 5.88 -3.22 7.32
CA VAL A 108 5.86 -4.66 7.04
C VAL A 108 7.22 -5.24 7.39
N PRO A 109 7.33 -6.17 8.36
CA PRO A 109 8.60 -6.80 8.67
C PRO A 109 9.12 -7.64 7.49
N ALA A 110 10.43 -7.61 7.26
CA ALA A 110 11.08 -8.44 6.26
C ALA A 110 10.72 -9.93 6.44
N GLY A 111 10.56 -10.63 5.32
CA GLY A 111 10.12 -12.03 5.30
C GLY A 111 8.59 -12.22 5.22
N THR A 112 7.80 -11.15 5.35
CA THR A 112 6.34 -11.20 5.11
C THR A 112 6.04 -11.19 3.60
N SER A 113 5.52 -12.28 3.05
CA SER A 113 5.21 -12.42 1.61
C SER A 113 3.91 -13.17 1.37
N GLY A 114 3.30 -13.00 0.20
CA GLY A 114 2.05 -13.68 -0.17
C GLY A 114 0.87 -13.22 0.66
N VAL A 115 0.77 -11.92 0.93
CA VAL A 115 -0.25 -11.32 1.80
C VAL A 115 -0.79 -10.03 1.21
N SER A 116 -2.08 -9.75 1.42
CA SER A 116 -2.65 -8.43 1.18
C SER A 116 -2.62 -7.60 2.45
N VAL A 117 -2.11 -6.37 2.33
CA VAL A 117 -1.99 -5.44 3.47
C VAL A 117 -3.01 -4.30 3.46
N MET A 118 -3.64 -4.07 2.31
CA MET A 118 -4.65 -3.03 2.11
C MET A 118 -5.67 -3.50 1.08
N GLN A 119 -6.95 -3.21 1.31
CA GLN A 119 -8.03 -3.45 0.37
C GLN A 119 -8.98 -2.26 0.31
N VAL A 120 -9.57 -2.08 -0.88
CA VAL A 120 -10.86 -1.42 -1.04
C VAL A 120 -11.87 -2.49 -1.41
N PHE A 121 -12.75 -2.81 -0.48
CA PHE A 121 -13.82 -3.78 -0.68
C PHE A 121 -14.97 -3.16 -1.47
N GLY A 122 -15.76 -3.99 -2.13
CA GLY A 122 -16.88 -3.60 -2.98
C GLY A 122 -16.47 -3.56 -4.44
N ALA A 123 -17.16 -4.34 -5.26
CA ALA A 123 -16.99 -4.42 -6.71
C ALA A 123 -18.22 -5.11 -7.34
N SER A 124 -18.34 -5.04 -8.67
CA SER A 124 -19.29 -5.83 -9.45
C SER A 124 -18.59 -7.07 -10.01
N GLY A 125 -19.22 -8.25 -9.89
CA GLY A 125 -18.65 -9.53 -10.36
C GLY A 125 -17.45 -10.07 -9.56
N ARG A 126 -17.00 -9.35 -8.52
CA ARG A 126 -15.92 -9.73 -7.60
C ARG A 126 -16.10 -9.03 -6.25
N ASN A 127 -15.26 -9.35 -5.26
CA ASN A 127 -15.41 -8.82 -3.89
C ASN A 127 -14.72 -7.47 -3.65
N THR A 128 -13.58 -7.22 -4.30
CA THR A 128 -12.72 -6.06 -4.04
C THR A 128 -12.49 -5.28 -5.32
N THR A 129 -12.44 -3.95 -5.22
CA THR A 129 -12.00 -3.10 -6.34
C THR A 129 -10.48 -2.95 -6.34
N LEU A 130 -9.84 -3.01 -5.16
CA LEU A 130 -8.38 -2.96 -5.04
C LEU A 130 -7.88 -3.83 -3.89
N MET A 131 -6.73 -4.47 -4.08
CA MET A 131 -5.92 -5.06 -3.03
C MET A 131 -4.46 -4.71 -3.32
N LEU A 132 -3.70 -4.35 -2.29
CA LEU A 132 -2.25 -4.24 -2.37
C LEU A 132 -1.64 -5.47 -1.71
N HIS A 133 -0.88 -6.25 -2.47
CA HIS A 133 -0.18 -7.42 -1.96
C HIS A 133 1.29 -7.13 -1.76
N VAL A 134 1.91 -7.91 -0.88
CA VAL A 134 3.35 -7.91 -0.64
C VAL A 134 3.93 -9.24 -1.11
N TYR A 135 4.89 -9.18 -2.03
CA TYR A 135 5.68 -10.34 -2.47
C TYR A 135 7.16 -9.96 -2.50
N GLY A 136 7.99 -10.66 -1.71
CA GLY A 136 9.43 -10.42 -1.69
C GLY A 136 9.84 -8.96 -1.40
N GLY A 137 9.05 -8.22 -0.62
CA GLY A 137 9.29 -6.81 -0.28
C GLY A 137 8.60 -5.82 -1.20
N GLN A 138 8.16 -6.26 -2.37
CA GLN A 138 7.44 -5.41 -3.33
C GLN A 138 5.98 -5.28 -2.93
N LEU A 139 5.48 -4.05 -2.89
CA LEU A 139 4.06 -3.74 -2.80
C LEU A 139 3.49 -3.65 -4.22
N MET A 140 2.45 -4.41 -4.54
CA MET A 140 1.92 -4.51 -5.89
C MET A 140 0.39 -4.55 -5.93
N TYR A 141 -0.19 -4.15 -7.06
CA TYR A 141 -1.62 -4.25 -7.31
C TYR A 141 -2.01 -5.73 -7.52
N TYR A 142 -2.73 -6.32 -6.57
CA TYR A 142 -2.92 -7.78 -6.49
C TYR A 142 -1.56 -8.51 -6.62
N HIS A 143 -1.43 -9.56 -7.43
CA HIS A 143 -0.16 -10.24 -7.71
C HIS A 143 0.40 -9.86 -9.09
N ASP A 144 0.11 -8.64 -9.57
CA ASP A 144 0.52 -8.19 -10.91
C ASP A 144 1.94 -7.59 -10.89
N GLU A 145 2.93 -8.37 -11.31
CA GLU A 145 4.34 -7.96 -11.39
C GLU A 145 4.59 -6.77 -12.33
N ALA A 146 3.68 -6.50 -13.28
CA ALA A 146 3.78 -5.32 -14.15
C ALA A 146 3.26 -4.04 -13.46
N ARG A 147 2.64 -4.16 -12.28
CA ARG A 147 2.03 -3.06 -11.52
C ARG A 147 2.54 -3.02 -10.08
N VAL A 148 3.87 -2.93 -9.95
CA VAL A 148 4.55 -2.65 -8.68
C VAL A 148 4.30 -1.21 -8.26
N VAL A 149 3.78 -1.02 -7.06
CA VAL A 149 3.51 0.27 -6.41
C VAL A 149 4.77 0.78 -5.70
N ASP A 150 5.48 -0.10 -5.00
CA ASP A 150 6.76 0.19 -4.38
C ASP A 150 7.65 -1.07 -4.41
N GLY A 151 8.93 -0.90 -4.70
CA GLY A 151 9.87 -2.01 -4.88
C GLY A 151 10.41 -2.59 -3.58
N ASP A 152 10.35 -1.85 -2.47
CA ASP A 152 10.82 -2.31 -1.17
C ASP A 152 10.17 -1.53 -0.02
N ILE A 153 9.22 -2.17 0.65
CA ILE A 153 8.51 -1.60 1.81
C ILE A 153 8.93 -2.21 3.14
N TYR A 154 9.94 -3.09 3.16
CA TYR A 154 10.30 -3.81 4.37
C TYR A 154 11.00 -2.92 5.39
N ASP A 155 10.75 -3.25 6.67
CA ASP A 155 11.42 -2.71 7.85
C ASP A 155 11.49 -1.16 7.93
N ARG A 156 10.55 -0.50 7.25
CA ARG A 156 10.36 0.95 7.28
C ARG A 156 8.89 1.31 7.43
N TRP A 157 8.65 2.50 7.98
CA TRP A 157 7.34 3.12 7.89
C TRP A 157 7.18 3.79 6.53
N PHE A 158 6.03 3.60 5.89
CA PHE A 158 5.65 4.30 4.66
C PHE A 158 4.25 4.90 4.83
N ARG A 159 4.05 6.12 4.34
CA ARG A 159 2.72 6.74 4.28
C ARG A 159 2.00 6.17 3.05
N LEU A 160 0.87 5.52 3.28
CA LEU A 160 -0.01 5.03 2.22
C LEU A 160 -1.24 5.91 2.14
N ASN A 161 -1.54 6.41 0.94
CA ASN A 161 -2.84 6.99 0.62
C ASN A 161 -3.50 6.16 -0.48
N VAL A 162 -4.76 5.78 -0.29
CA VAL A 162 -5.57 5.10 -1.32
C VAL A 162 -6.84 5.90 -1.54
N VAL A 163 -6.91 6.56 -2.69
CA VAL A 163 -8.04 7.36 -3.13
C VAL A 163 -8.93 6.51 -4.03
N HIS A 164 -10.23 6.55 -3.80
CA HIS A 164 -11.25 5.96 -4.66
C HIS A 164 -12.24 7.05 -5.06
N ASP A 165 -12.15 7.50 -6.30
CA ASP A 165 -13.13 8.36 -6.94
C ASP A 165 -14.21 7.45 -7.53
N VAL A 166 -15.33 7.31 -6.80
CA VAL A 166 -16.42 6.40 -7.20
C VAL A 166 -17.10 6.93 -8.45
N ASP A 167 -17.25 8.24 -8.57
CA ASP A 167 -17.98 8.88 -9.66
C ASP A 167 -17.18 8.82 -10.97
N ALA A 168 -15.85 8.96 -10.90
CA ALA A 168 -14.95 8.73 -12.03
C ALA A 168 -14.60 7.24 -12.26
N GLY A 169 -14.93 6.36 -11.30
CA GLY A 169 -14.60 4.93 -11.36
C GLY A 169 -13.10 4.67 -11.34
N MET A 170 -12.32 5.43 -10.56
CA MET A 170 -10.85 5.38 -10.56
C MET A 170 -10.30 5.21 -9.14
N LEU A 171 -9.23 4.43 -9.00
CA LEU A 171 -8.42 4.37 -7.79
C LEU A 171 -7.01 4.86 -8.05
N THR A 172 -6.50 5.65 -7.11
CA THR A 172 -5.12 6.15 -7.12
C THR A 172 -4.43 5.81 -5.81
N VAL A 173 -3.21 5.30 -5.89
CA VAL A 173 -2.39 4.93 -4.73
C VAL A 173 -1.15 5.79 -4.69
N PHE A 174 -0.86 6.33 -3.51
CA PHE A 174 0.34 7.10 -3.24
C PHE A 174 1.15 6.42 -2.16
N ILE A 175 2.48 6.46 -2.32
CA ILE A 175 3.45 6.10 -1.29
C ILE A 175 4.30 7.31 -1.00
N ASP A 176 4.38 7.69 0.27
CA ASP A 176 5.18 8.82 0.75
C ASP A 176 4.89 10.14 0.02
N GLY A 177 3.62 10.32 -0.41
CA GLY A 177 3.12 11.51 -1.11
C GLY A 177 3.29 11.49 -2.63
N GLU A 178 3.91 10.45 -3.20
CA GLU A 178 4.10 10.30 -4.64
C GLU A 178 3.07 9.34 -5.23
N GLU A 179 2.45 9.70 -6.35
CA GLU A 179 1.54 8.80 -7.07
C GLU A 179 2.33 7.61 -7.62
N ARG A 180 1.89 6.39 -7.27
CA ARG A 180 2.55 5.14 -7.68
C ARG A 180 1.68 4.24 -8.54
N LEU A 181 0.36 4.43 -8.51
CA LEU A 181 -0.59 3.63 -9.29
C LEU A 181 -1.88 4.40 -9.53
N ALA A 182 -2.40 4.32 -10.75
CA ALA A 182 -3.77 4.72 -11.09
C ALA A 182 -4.43 3.59 -11.90
N VAL A 183 -5.59 3.10 -11.45
CA VAL A 183 -6.30 1.97 -12.05
C VAL A 183 -7.81 2.17 -12.01
N ALA A 184 -8.51 1.66 -13.03
CA ALA A 184 -9.96 1.64 -13.03
C ALA A 184 -10.50 0.81 -11.85
N GLY A 185 -11.56 1.32 -11.23
CA GLY A 185 -12.36 0.58 -10.27
C GLY A 185 -13.21 -0.49 -10.96
N HIS A 186 -13.77 -1.40 -10.17
CA HIS A 186 -14.57 -2.53 -10.65
C HIS A 186 -16.07 -2.33 -10.40
N GLY A 187 -16.53 -1.08 -10.33
CA GLY A 187 -17.92 -0.72 -10.00
C GLY A 187 -18.32 -1.19 -8.59
N GLY A 188 -19.61 -1.47 -8.37
CA GLY A 188 -20.15 -1.86 -7.06
C GLY A 188 -21.01 -0.76 -6.43
N TYR A 189 -21.84 -1.14 -5.45
CA TYR A 189 -22.80 -0.21 -4.82
C TYR A 189 -22.46 0.11 -3.36
N ARG A 190 -21.39 -0.47 -2.81
CA ARG A 190 -20.99 -0.32 -1.42
C ARG A 190 -19.52 -0.62 -1.22
N HIS A 191 -18.76 0.36 -0.76
CA HIS A 191 -17.31 0.31 -0.59
C HIS A 191 -16.88 0.63 0.83
N TYR A 192 -15.74 0.07 1.24
CA TYR A 192 -15.07 0.39 2.50
C TYR A 192 -13.60 -0.06 2.44
N TYR A 193 -12.78 0.53 3.30
CA TYR A 193 -11.36 0.18 3.39
C TYR A 193 -11.12 -0.96 4.36
N LYS A 194 -10.10 -1.77 4.07
CA LYS A 194 -9.57 -2.77 5.00
C LYS A 194 -8.05 -2.70 5.01
N PHE A 195 -7.43 -2.90 6.16
CA PHE A 195 -5.98 -2.94 6.26
C PHE A 195 -5.54 -4.02 7.25
N GLY A 196 -4.37 -4.61 7.00
CA GLY A 196 -3.81 -5.63 7.87
C GLY A 196 -2.98 -6.70 7.23
N VAL A 197 -3.29 -7.96 7.55
CA VAL A 197 -2.73 -9.12 6.86
C VAL A 197 -3.87 -10.04 6.46
N TYR A 198 -4.04 -10.23 5.16
CA TYR A 198 -4.93 -11.23 4.60
C TYR A 198 -4.15 -12.13 3.64
N THR A 199 -3.93 -13.37 4.06
CA THR A 199 -3.14 -14.37 3.35
C THR A 199 -3.61 -14.55 1.90
N GLN A 200 -2.66 -14.55 0.95
CA GLN A 200 -2.87 -14.74 -0.48
C GLN A 200 -2.14 -16.01 -0.96
N THR A 201 -1.71 -16.06 -2.22
CA THR A 201 -0.93 -17.17 -2.79
C THR A 201 0.51 -17.13 -2.31
N ASP A 202 1.12 -18.31 -2.21
CA ASP A 202 2.53 -18.52 -1.82
C ASP A 202 2.97 -17.73 -0.58
N PRO A 203 2.23 -17.85 0.55
CA PRO A 203 2.48 -17.06 1.74
C PRO A 203 3.74 -17.50 2.47
N SER A 204 4.39 -16.56 3.16
CA SER A 204 5.33 -16.89 4.23
C SER A 204 4.60 -17.60 5.38
N HIS A 205 5.32 -18.39 6.17
CA HIS A 205 4.71 -19.06 7.33
C HIS A 205 4.13 -18.07 8.33
N TYR A 206 4.85 -16.97 8.59
CA TYR A 206 4.42 -15.85 9.43
C TYR A 206 4.29 -14.60 8.56
N MET A 207 3.19 -13.88 8.70
CA MET A 207 2.93 -12.62 8.00
C MET A 207 2.48 -11.57 9.00
N GLU A 208 3.09 -10.40 8.99
CA GLU A 208 2.78 -9.30 9.90
C GLU A 208 2.68 -7.96 9.15
N SER A 209 1.79 -7.09 9.62
CA SER A 209 1.86 -5.67 9.34
C SER A 209 1.54 -4.85 10.59
N ARG A 210 2.04 -3.62 10.61
CA ARG A 210 1.77 -2.64 11.65
C ARG A 210 1.23 -1.35 11.03
N TRP A 211 0.31 -0.73 11.72
CA TRP A 211 -0.39 0.46 11.25
C TRP A 211 -0.56 1.49 12.34
N ARG A 212 -0.33 2.76 12.01
CA ARG A 212 -0.59 3.90 12.90
C ARG A 212 -1.15 5.08 12.14
N ASP A 213 -1.73 6.02 12.88
CA ASP A 213 -2.27 7.28 12.36
C ASP A 213 -3.25 7.09 11.18
N VAL A 214 -4.09 6.07 11.28
CA VAL A 214 -5.08 5.73 10.26
C VAL A 214 -6.21 6.75 10.24
N LYS A 215 -6.49 7.31 9.07
CA LYS A 215 -7.53 8.30 8.83
C LYS A 215 -8.30 7.96 7.56
N VAL A 216 -9.54 8.43 7.51
CA VAL A 216 -10.37 8.38 6.29
C VAL A 216 -10.87 9.78 6.03
N TYR A 217 -10.88 10.16 4.75
CA TYR A 217 -11.38 11.44 4.30
C TYR A 217 -12.37 11.26 3.16
N THR A 218 -13.24 12.25 2.97
CA THR A 218 -14.18 12.30 1.85
C THR A 218 -14.22 13.68 1.21
N LYS A 219 -14.53 13.71 -0.08
CA LYS A 219 -14.92 14.89 -0.83
C LYS A 219 -16.20 14.54 -1.59
N ILE A 220 -17.23 15.36 -1.40
CA ILE A 220 -18.53 15.27 -2.08
C ILE A 220 -18.59 16.40 -3.10
#